data_AF-A0A7W8BYU9-F1
#
_entry.id   AF-A0A7W8BYU9-F1
#
_cell.length_a   1.000
_cell.length_b   1.000
_cell.length_c   1.000
_cell.angle_alpha   90.00
_cell.angle_beta   90.00
_cell.angle_gamma   90.00
#
_symmetry.space_group_name_H-M   'P 1'
#
loop_
_entity.id
_entity.type
_entity.pdbx_description
1 polymer ?
#
loop_
_entity_poly.entity_id
_entity_poly.type
_entity_poly.pdbx_seq_one_letter_code
_entity_poly.pdbx_strand_id
1 'polypeptide(L)'
;MPDLPIDGRQGVVRVRIRRLVCPVLGCKRQTFREQVPGLLERHQRRTTPLTGQLPELVKELYGRASARLPGTQAVPLSYTTALRLSRRVPVPVVQIPQVNGTDDFALRRRHSYTTIITDADTMIPHRTSGVEETTLPPDYQRILAVAREAAGPAMARQVGEVLGVDVSVRARPEPLRGKLVRPADRGWPRKLPDGRFTTRL
;
A
#
# COMPACT_ATOMS: atom_id res chain seq x y z
N MET A 1 -10.64 6.35 30.58
CA MET A 1 -10.86 6.40 29.12
C MET A 1 -9.70 5.70 28.44
N PRO A 2 -9.91 4.85 27.43
CA PRO A 2 -8.83 4.21 26.69
C PRO A 2 -7.87 5.24 26.09
N ASP A 3 -6.58 4.96 26.21
CA ASP A 3 -5.47 5.76 25.72
C ASP A 3 -4.45 4.88 24.98
N LEU A 4 -3.38 5.48 24.48
CA LEU A 4 -2.27 4.79 23.86
C LEU A 4 -1.73 3.67 24.76
N PRO A 5 -1.37 2.52 24.17
CA PRO A 5 -0.79 1.42 24.94
C PRO A 5 0.60 1.80 25.47
N ILE A 6 0.94 1.26 26.65
CA ILE A 6 2.25 1.40 27.30
C ILE A 6 2.81 0.00 27.43
N ASP A 7 3.97 -0.27 26.82
CA ASP A 7 4.61 -1.59 26.79
C ASP A 7 3.67 -2.72 26.37
N GLY A 8 2.85 -2.47 25.33
CA GLY A 8 1.89 -3.44 24.83
C GLY A 8 0.71 -3.72 25.77
N ARG A 9 0.53 -2.91 26.82
CA ARG A 9 -0.61 -2.98 27.75
C ARG A 9 -1.57 -1.83 27.51
N GLN A 10 -2.85 -2.08 27.80
CA GLN A 10 -3.89 -1.08 27.57
C GLN A 10 -3.67 0.13 28.50
N GLY A 11 -3.47 1.30 27.90
CA GLY A 11 -3.44 2.57 28.63
C GLY A 11 -4.85 3.04 28.97
N VAL A 12 -5.03 3.56 30.18
CA VAL A 12 -6.29 4.18 30.61
C VAL A 12 -6.02 5.48 31.35
N VAL A 13 -6.51 6.59 30.80
CA VAL A 13 -6.47 7.90 31.47
C VAL A 13 -7.74 8.05 32.31
N ARG A 14 -7.57 8.26 33.62
CA ARG A 14 -8.64 8.65 34.54
C ARG A 14 -8.60 10.16 34.72
N VAL A 15 -9.71 10.82 34.38
CA VAL A 15 -9.81 12.29 34.41
C VAL A 15 -10.94 12.70 35.34
N ARG A 16 -10.72 13.77 36.09
CA ARG A 16 -11.75 14.48 36.83
C ARG A 16 -11.94 15.83 36.15
N ILE A 17 -13.07 15.98 35.47
CA ILE A 17 -13.40 17.17 34.66
C ILE A 17 -14.68 17.80 35.17
N ARG A 18 -14.83 19.11 34.98
CA ARG A 18 -16.03 19.82 35.42
C ARG A 18 -17.24 19.44 34.58
N ARG A 19 -18.39 19.29 35.24
CA ARG A 19 -19.70 19.30 34.59
C ARG A 19 -20.17 20.75 34.55
N LEU A 20 -20.39 21.27 33.35
CA LEU A 20 -20.81 22.63 33.09
C LEU A 20 -22.30 22.64 32.75
N VAL A 21 -23.00 23.70 33.17
CA VAL A 21 -24.44 23.88 32.95
C VAL A 21 -24.67 25.17 32.18
N CYS A 22 -25.47 25.12 31.12
CA CYS A 22 -25.87 26.31 30.38
C CYS A 22 -27.04 27.00 31.11
N PRO A 23 -26.92 28.28 31.50
CA PRO A 23 -27.99 28.96 32.23
C PRO A 23 -29.16 29.41 31.35
N VAL A 24 -29.05 29.32 30.01
CA VAL A 24 -30.06 29.83 29.08
C VAL A 24 -31.25 28.87 29.00
N LEU A 25 -32.43 29.35 29.43
CA LEU A 25 -33.70 28.65 29.28
C LEU A 25 -34.02 28.44 27.79
N GLY A 26 -34.32 27.20 27.40
CA GLY A 26 -34.55 26.83 26.00
C GLY A 26 -33.32 26.33 25.25
N CYS A 27 -32.12 26.36 25.84
CA CYS A 27 -30.94 25.74 25.23
C CYS A 27 -31.12 24.22 25.10
N LYS A 28 -31.01 23.68 23.87
CA LYS A 28 -31.09 22.23 23.59
C LYS A 28 -30.00 21.41 24.28
N ARG A 29 -28.94 22.05 24.79
CA ARG A 29 -27.82 21.42 25.51
C ARG A 29 -27.61 22.10 26.85
N GLN A 30 -28.33 21.64 27.86
CA GLN A 30 -28.23 22.20 29.22
C GLN A 30 -26.99 21.76 29.98
N THR A 31 -26.42 20.59 29.68
CA THR A 31 -25.22 20.12 30.39
C THR A 31 -24.17 19.63 29.42
N PHE A 32 -22.91 19.97 29.71
CA PHE A 32 -21.75 19.54 28.96
C PHE A 32 -20.60 19.28 29.92
N ARG A 33 -19.56 18.58 29.44
CA ARG A 33 -18.35 18.34 30.21
C ARG A 33 -17.26 19.26 29.70
N GLU A 34 -16.41 19.74 30.60
CA GLU A 34 -15.18 20.43 30.24
C GLU A 34 -14.38 19.62 29.22
N GLN A 35 -13.97 20.27 28.14
CA GLN A 35 -13.09 19.70 27.14
C GLN A 35 -11.66 20.07 27.52
N VAL A 36 -10.78 19.08 27.55
CA VAL A 36 -9.35 19.28 27.81
C VAL A 36 -8.66 19.19 26.45
N PRO A 37 -8.20 20.33 25.88
CA PRO A 37 -7.58 20.34 24.57
C PRO A 37 -6.48 19.28 24.45
N GLY A 38 -6.48 18.53 23.35
CA GLY A 38 -5.51 17.47 23.10
C GLY A 38 -5.71 16.17 23.89
N LEU A 39 -6.67 16.12 24.82
CA LEU A 39 -7.01 14.90 25.56
C LEU A 39 -8.44 14.44 25.29
N LEU A 40 -9.40 15.37 25.30
CA LEU A 40 -10.83 15.12 25.20
C LEU A 40 -11.46 16.07 24.19
N GLU A 41 -12.07 15.49 23.16
CA GLU A 41 -12.96 16.21 22.26
C GLU A 41 -14.40 15.73 22.39
N ARG A 42 -15.32 16.54 21.87
CA ARG A 42 -16.75 16.30 21.99
C ARG A 42 -17.14 14.94 21.44
N HIS A 43 -17.88 14.16 22.25
CA HIS A 43 -18.31 12.78 21.97
C HIS A 43 -17.21 11.73 21.80
N GLN A 44 -15.94 12.08 22.04
CA GLN A 44 -14.89 11.06 22.04
C GLN A 44 -15.04 10.14 23.25
N ARG A 45 -14.77 8.86 23.03
CA ARG A 45 -14.74 7.80 24.05
C ARG A 45 -13.33 7.26 24.26
N ARG A 46 -12.34 7.92 23.67
CA ARG A 46 -10.91 7.59 23.62
C ARG A 46 -10.15 8.91 23.68
N THR A 47 -8.91 8.90 24.15
CA THR A 47 -8.06 10.10 24.09
C THR A 47 -7.88 10.54 22.65
N THR A 48 -7.61 11.83 22.45
CA THR A 48 -7.32 12.39 21.13
C THR A 48 -6.10 11.74 20.47
N PRO A 49 -4.97 11.48 21.16
CA PRO A 49 -3.82 10.78 20.59
C PRO A 49 -4.18 9.37 20.11
N LEU A 50 -4.91 8.59 20.93
CA LEU A 50 -5.38 7.27 20.50
C LEU A 50 -6.30 7.37 19.29
N THR A 51 -7.24 8.30 19.29
CA THR A 51 -8.17 8.50 18.16
C THR A 51 -7.43 8.85 16.87
N GLY A 52 -6.33 9.61 16.95
CA GLY A 52 -5.50 10.02 15.81
C GLY A 52 -4.66 8.90 15.20
N GLN A 53 -4.23 7.90 15.98
CA GLN A 53 -3.40 6.79 15.45
C GLN A 53 -4.22 5.67 14.78
N LEU A 54 -5.48 5.51 15.20
CA LEU A 54 -6.31 4.40 14.73
C LEU A 54 -6.57 4.37 13.21
N PRO A 55 -6.74 5.50 12.48
CA PRO A 55 -6.92 5.47 11.03
C PRO A 55 -5.74 4.86 10.27
N GLU A 56 -4.50 5.20 10.62
CA GLU A 56 -3.31 4.64 9.96
C GLU A 56 -3.19 3.13 10.25
N LEU A 57 -3.43 2.71 11.49
CA LEU A 57 -3.45 1.29 11.83
C LEU A 57 -4.53 0.53 11.03
N VAL A 58 -5.71 1.13 10.85
CA VAL A 58 -6.80 0.55 10.06
C VAL A 58 -6.52 0.61 8.56
N LYS A 59 -5.72 1.57 8.08
CA LYS A 59 -5.31 1.67 6.68
C LYS A 59 -4.33 0.55 6.31
N GLU A 60 -3.35 0.27 7.17
CA GLU A 60 -2.38 -0.82 6.97
C GLU A 60 -3.04 -2.21 7.06
N LEU A 61 -4.09 -2.32 7.87
CA LEU A 61 -4.79 -3.58 8.12
C LEU A 61 -6.12 -3.63 7.39
N TYR A 62 -6.29 -4.57 6.48
CA TYR A 62 -7.52 -4.66 5.70
C TYR A 62 -8.61 -5.50 6.40
N GLY A 63 -9.83 -4.93 6.49
CA GLY A 63 -11.06 -5.65 6.82
C GLY A 63 -11.14 -6.21 8.25
N ARG A 64 -11.25 -7.55 8.39
CA ARG A 64 -11.36 -8.20 9.70
C ARG A 64 -10.01 -8.26 10.44
N ALA A 65 -8.89 -8.15 9.73
CA ALA A 65 -7.57 -8.11 10.35
C ALA A 65 -7.44 -6.90 11.29
N SER A 66 -7.98 -5.74 10.90
CA SER A 66 -8.00 -4.51 11.69
C SER A 66 -8.86 -4.59 12.95
N ALA A 67 -9.74 -5.59 13.10
CA ALA A 67 -10.45 -5.84 14.35
C ALA A 67 -9.70 -6.80 15.29
N ARG A 68 -8.74 -7.57 14.77
CA ARG A 68 -8.00 -8.60 15.51
C ARG A 68 -6.66 -8.08 16.03
N LEU A 69 -5.94 -7.31 15.20
CA LEU A 69 -4.62 -6.79 15.55
C LEU A 69 -4.61 -5.77 16.69
N PRO A 70 -5.64 -4.92 16.87
CA PRO A 70 -5.66 -4.03 18.03
C PRO A 70 -5.65 -4.80 19.36
N GLY A 71 -6.11 -6.07 19.39
CA GLY A 71 -5.94 -6.96 20.53
C GLY A 71 -4.47 -7.28 20.87
N THR A 72 -3.58 -7.35 19.87
CA THR A 72 -2.12 -7.55 20.08
C THR A 72 -1.37 -6.25 20.38
N GLN A 73 -1.98 -5.09 20.11
CA GLN A 73 -1.50 -3.76 20.51
C GLN A 73 -2.24 -3.21 21.75
N ALA A 74 -3.02 -4.04 22.44
CA ALA A 74 -3.82 -3.68 23.61
C ALA A 74 -4.77 -2.47 23.44
N VAL A 75 -5.25 -2.26 22.22
CA VAL A 75 -6.28 -1.27 21.89
C VAL A 75 -7.57 -2.00 21.51
N PRO A 76 -8.65 -1.98 22.30
CA PRO A 76 -9.88 -2.66 21.92
C PRO A 76 -10.62 -1.92 20.78
N LEU A 77 -10.77 -2.58 19.63
CA LEU A 77 -11.56 -2.10 18.49
C LEU A 77 -12.56 -3.16 18.01
N SER A 78 -13.82 -2.75 17.84
CA SER A 78 -14.82 -3.59 17.17
C SER A 78 -14.69 -3.49 15.65
N TYR A 79 -15.08 -4.55 14.94
CA TYR A 79 -15.15 -4.56 13.47
C TYR A 79 -15.92 -3.36 12.90
N THR A 80 -17.08 -3.04 13.48
CA THR A 80 -17.88 -1.88 13.05
C THR A 80 -17.14 -0.56 13.23
N THR A 81 -16.31 -0.43 14.28
CA THR A 81 -15.50 0.77 14.47
C THR A 81 -14.36 0.84 13.46
N ALA A 82 -13.66 -0.28 13.24
CA ALA A 82 -12.61 -0.36 12.22
C ALA A 82 -13.16 0.00 10.83
N LEU A 83 -14.32 -0.54 10.45
CA LEU A 83 -14.96 -0.22 9.17
C LEU A 83 -15.30 1.28 9.04
N ARG A 84 -15.80 1.92 10.11
CA ARG A 84 -16.08 3.36 10.11
C ARG A 84 -14.81 4.20 9.97
N LEU A 85 -13.71 3.78 10.57
CA LEU A 85 -12.41 4.46 10.44
C LEU A 85 -11.82 4.28 9.05
N SER A 86 -11.88 3.06 8.49
CA SER A 86 -11.44 2.76 7.12
C SER A 86 -12.15 3.65 6.10
N ARG A 87 -13.47 3.84 6.22
CA ARG A 87 -14.26 4.73 5.35
C ARG A 87 -13.90 6.22 5.47
N ARG A 88 -13.16 6.63 6.51
CA ARG A 88 -12.70 8.01 6.69
C ARG A 88 -11.30 8.24 6.16
N VAL A 89 -10.56 7.18 5.84
CA VAL A 89 -9.24 7.30 5.22
C VAL A 89 -9.45 7.90 3.81
N PRO A 90 -8.82 9.04 3.50
CA PRO A 90 -8.91 9.62 2.17
C PRO A 90 -8.41 8.64 1.12
N VAL A 91 -9.17 8.47 0.05
CA VAL A 91 -8.69 7.75 -1.14
C VAL A 91 -7.67 8.66 -1.81
N PRO A 92 -6.42 8.22 -2.04
CA PRO A 92 -5.44 9.03 -2.74
C PRO A 92 -5.96 9.35 -4.14
N VAL A 93 -5.82 10.60 -4.56
CA VAL A 93 -6.05 10.96 -5.96
C VAL A 93 -4.86 10.40 -6.74
N VAL A 94 -5.12 9.39 -7.56
CA VAL A 94 -4.14 8.83 -8.49
C VAL A 94 -4.41 9.45 -9.86
N GLN A 95 -3.36 9.93 -10.53
CA GLN A 95 -3.50 10.35 -11.93
C GLN A 95 -3.93 9.14 -12.75
N ILE A 96 -4.98 9.28 -13.56
CA ILE A 96 -5.41 8.20 -14.46
C ILE A 96 -4.25 7.98 -15.43
N PRO A 97 -3.63 6.79 -15.45
CA PRO A 97 -2.52 6.53 -16.35
C PRO A 97 -3.02 6.53 -17.80
N GLN A 98 -2.10 6.73 -18.75
CA GLN A 98 -2.42 6.49 -20.16
C GLN A 98 -2.82 5.01 -20.30
N VAL A 99 -4.06 4.75 -20.68
CA VAL A 99 -4.69 3.43 -20.55
C VAL A 99 -4.30 2.55 -21.74
N ASN A 100 -3.46 1.54 -21.50
CA ASN A 100 -3.16 0.51 -22.51
C ASN A 100 -3.70 -0.89 -22.14
N GLY A 101 -4.23 -1.08 -20.93
CA GLY A 101 -4.79 -2.37 -20.50
C GLY A 101 -5.92 -2.24 -19.49
N THR A 102 -6.99 -3.00 -19.71
CA THR A 102 -8.15 -3.12 -18.82
C THR A 102 -8.35 -4.58 -18.44
N ASP A 103 -8.55 -4.86 -17.16
CA ASP A 103 -8.90 -6.18 -16.63
C ASP A 103 -10.07 -6.05 -15.64
N ASP A 104 -10.82 -7.12 -15.40
CA ASP A 104 -11.95 -7.12 -14.47
C ASP A 104 -11.62 -7.89 -13.19
N PHE A 105 -11.67 -7.18 -12.06
CA PHE A 105 -11.43 -7.74 -10.75
C PHE A 105 -12.72 -7.97 -9.97
N ALA A 106 -12.92 -9.19 -9.50
CA ALA A 106 -14.07 -9.53 -8.66
C ALA A 106 -13.90 -9.01 -7.22
N LEU A 107 -14.46 -7.84 -6.90
CA LEU A 107 -14.54 -7.30 -5.54
C LEU A 107 -15.25 -8.28 -4.57
N ARG A 108 -16.31 -8.92 -5.06
CA ARG A 108 -16.98 -10.04 -4.39
C ARG A 108 -17.24 -11.10 -5.44
N ARG A 109 -16.57 -12.25 -5.29
CA ARG A 109 -16.69 -13.39 -6.22
C ARG A 109 -18.16 -13.63 -6.62
N ARG A 110 -18.43 -13.63 -7.92
CA ARG A 110 -19.75 -13.86 -8.53
C ARG A 110 -20.84 -12.82 -8.22
N HIS A 111 -20.51 -11.67 -7.64
CA HIS A 111 -21.51 -10.66 -7.25
C HIS A 111 -21.16 -9.27 -7.76
N SER A 112 -19.91 -8.83 -7.57
CA SER A 112 -19.48 -7.49 -7.97
C SER A 112 -18.07 -7.52 -8.54
N TYR A 113 -17.93 -6.82 -9.65
CA TYR A 113 -16.70 -6.70 -10.42
C TYR A 113 -16.36 -5.21 -10.55
N THR A 114 -15.08 -4.91 -10.68
CA THR A 114 -14.56 -3.57 -10.93
C THR A 114 -13.46 -3.67 -11.97
N THR A 115 -13.33 -2.67 -12.83
CA THR A 115 -12.28 -2.65 -13.84
C THR A 115 -10.99 -2.14 -13.23
N ILE A 116 -9.93 -2.93 -13.32
CA ILE A 116 -8.55 -2.52 -13.07
C ILE A 116 -8.02 -1.93 -14.37
N ILE A 117 -7.58 -0.68 -14.27
CA ILE A 117 -6.84 0.01 -15.34
C ILE A 117 -5.35 -0.14 -15.04
N THR A 118 -4.61 -0.64 -16.01
CA THR A 118 -3.16 -0.79 -15.91
C THR A 118 -2.46 0.26 -16.77
N ASP A 119 -1.40 0.83 -16.22
CA ASP A 119 -0.59 1.86 -16.87
C ASP A 119 0.18 1.31 -18.09
N ALA A 120 0.10 2.04 -19.20
CA ALA A 120 0.92 1.87 -20.40
C ALA A 120 2.41 1.69 -20.11
N ASP A 121 2.96 2.47 -19.17
CA ASP A 121 4.37 2.45 -18.79
C ASP A 121 4.77 1.17 -18.04
N THR A 122 3.81 0.28 -17.76
CA THR A 122 4.06 -1.03 -17.16
C THR A 122 3.76 -2.19 -18.09
N MET A 123 3.16 -1.92 -19.26
CA MET A 123 2.80 -2.94 -20.24
C MET A 123 3.98 -3.19 -21.17
N ILE A 124 4.30 -4.46 -21.37
CA ILE A 124 5.35 -4.90 -22.29
C ILE A 124 4.62 -5.53 -23.48
N PRO A 125 4.74 -5.00 -24.71
CA PRO A 125 4.18 -5.64 -25.89
C PRO A 125 4.91 -6.96 -26.24
N HIS A 126 4.27 -7.82 -27.03
CA HIS A 126 4.99 -8.95 -27.65
C HIS A 126 5.94 -8.44 -28.74
N ARG A 127 7.14 -9.04 -28.83
CA ARG A 127 8.09 -8.74 -29.89
C ARG A 127 7.58 -9.31 -31.21
N THR A 128 7.26 -8.43 -32.15
CA THR A 128 6.84 -8.75 -33.52
C THR A 128 7.60 -7.89 -34.51
N SER A 129 7.56 -8.23 -35.81
CA SER A 129 8.15 -7.39 -36.85
C SER A 129 7.47 -6.02 -36.88
N GLY A 130 8.23 -4.95 -36.62
CA GLY A 130 7.74 -3.57 -36.58
C GLY A 130 7.59 -2.96 -35.18
N VAL A 131 7.78 -3.75 -34.11
CA VAL A 131 7.80 -3.22 -32.73
C VAL A 131 9.24 -3.12 -32.24
N GLU A 132 9.72 -1.90 -32.08
CA GLU A 132 11.09 -1.60 -31.64
C GLU A 132 11.22 -1.59 -30.11
N GLU A 133 12.41 -1.85 -29.60
CA GLU A 133 12.69 -1.80 -28.15
C GLU A 133 12.43 -0.41 -27.55
N THR A 134 12.51 0.64 -28.36
CA THR A 134 12.17 2.02 -28.00
C THR A 134 10.72 2.21 -27.57
N THR A 135 9.82 1.27 -27.91
CA THR A 135 8.42 1.29 -27.46
C THR A 135 8.25 0.69 -26.07
N LEU A 136 9.26 0.01 -25.52
CA LEU A 136 9.22 -0.48 -24.14
C LEU A 136 9.31 0.68 -23.16
N PRO A 137 8.76 0.55 -21.95
CA PRO A 137 8.98 1.56 -20.91
C PRO A 137 10.48 1.76 -20.62
N PRO A 138 10.95 2.99 -20.30
CA PRO A 138 12.37 3.32 -20.17
C PRO A 138 13.14 2.41 -19.21
N ASP A 139 12.46 1.95 -18.16
CA ASP A 139 13.00 0.99 -17.19
C ASP A 139 13.39 -0.33 -17.85
N TYR A 140 12.56 -0.86 -18.75
CA TYR A 140 12.85 -2.11 -19.46
C TYR A 140 13.94 -1.90 -20.50
N GLN A 141 13.94 -0.77 -21.22
CA GLN A 141 15.03 -0.42 -22.15
C GLN A 141 16.39 -0.41 -21.44
N ARG A 142 16.47 0.23 -20.26
CA ARG A 142 17.70 0.28 -19.45
C ARG A 142 18.16 -1.10 -19.00
N ILE A 143 17.22 -1.94 -18.54
CA ILE A 143 17.52 -3.32 -18.11
C ILE A 143 18.06 -4.16 -19.28
N LEU A 144 17.44 -4.05 -20.46
CA LEU A 144 17.87 -4.79 -21.65
C LEU A 144 19.19 -4.28 -22.23
N ALA A 145 19.45 -2.98 -22.15
CA ALA A 145 20.75 -2.40 -22.52
C ALA A 145 21.88 -2.98 -21.68
N VAL A 146 21.73 -3.01 -20.35
CA VAL A 146 22.73 -3.63 -19.46
C VAL A 146 22.92 -5.11 -19.76
N ALA A 147 21.83 -5.85 -20.01
CA ALA A 147 21.92 -7.26 -20.39
C ALA A 147 22.63 -7.50 -21.73
N ARG A 148 22.56 -6.54 -22.66
CA ARG A 148 23.23 -6.58 -23.97
C ARG A 148 24.72 -6.27 -23.88
N GLU A 149 25.09 -5.34 -23.02
CA GLU A 149 26.49 -4.91 -22.78
C GLU A 149 27.31 -5.97 -22.05
N ALA A 150 26.66 -6.94 -21.41
CA ALA A 150 27.35 -8.09 -20.84
C ALA A 150 28.12 -8.87 -21.92
N ALA A 151 29.31 -9.37 -21.58
CA ALA A 151 30.19 -10.13 -22.48
C ALA A 151 29.60 -11.50 -22.94
N GLY A 152 28.40 -11.84 -22.46
CA GLY A 152 27.66 -13.06 -22.77
C GLY A 152 26.31 -13.08 -22.05
N PRO A 153 25.61 -14.22 -22.01
CA PRO A 153 24.34 -14.33 -21.29
C PRO A 153 24.48 -13.91 -19.82
N ALA A 154 23.65 -12.97 -19.39
CA ALA A 154 23.74 -12.34 -18.07
C ALA A 154 22.72 -12.91 -17.08
N MET A 155 23.15 -13.14 -15.84
CA MET A 155 22.24 -13.40 -14.73
C MET A 155 21.59 -12.11 -14.24
N ALA A 156 20.37 -12.21 -13.68
CA ALA A 156 19.70 -11.07 -13.06
C ALA A 156 20.54 -10.37 -11.99
N ARG A 157 21.40 -11.12 -11.27
CA ARG A 157 22.35 -10.56 -10.30
C ARG A 157 23.37 -9.63 -10.97
N GLN A 158 23.96 -10.04 -12.09
CA GLN A 158 24.97 -9.24 -12.81
C GLN A 158 24.35 -7.97 -13.40
N VAL A 159 23.14 -8.07 -13.94
CA VAL A 159 22.37 -6.90 -14.40
C VAL A 159 22.05 -5.98 -13.22
N GLY A 160 21.69 -6.55 -12.07
CA GLY A 160 21.38 -5.78 -10.86
C GLY A 160 22.57 -5.02 -10.31
N GLU A 161 23.75 -5.62 -10.31
CA GLU A 161 25.00 -4.99 -9.86
C GLU A 161 25.30 -3.73 -10.66
N VAL A 162 25.19 -3.79 -11.98
CA VAL A 162 25.38 -2.62 -12.86
C VAL A 162 24.29 -1.55 -12.67
N LEU A 163 23.05 -1.96 -12.39
CA LEU A 163 21.94 -1.06 -12.11
C LEU A 163 21.93 -0.50 -10.68
N GLY A 164 22.96 -0.78 -9.86
CA GLY A 164 23.05 -0.30 -8.48
C GLY A 164 22.09 -0.97 -7.51
N VAL A 165 21.55 -2.15 -7.85
CA VAL A 165 20.79 -2.98 -6.92
C VAL A 165 21.77 -3.60 -5.92
N ASP A 166 21.48 -3.49 -4.63
CA ASP A 166 22.27 -4.15 -3.58
C ASP A 166 22.17 -5.68 -3.72
N VAL A 167 23.14 -6.28 -4.39
CA VAL A 167 23.21 -7.72 -4.62
C VAL A 167 23.75 -8.50 -3.42
N SER A 168 24.21 -7.84 -2.35
CA SER A 168 24.68 -8.53 -1.14
C SER A 168 23.54 -9.24 -0.41
N VAL A 169 22.33 -8.67 -0.45
CA VAL A 169 21.12 -9.25 0.14
C VAL A 169 20.43 -10.16 -0.88
N ARG A 170 20.33 -11.46 -0.58
CA ARG A 170 19.80 -12.49 -1.49
C ARG A 170 18.43 -12.17 -2.12
N ALA A 171 17.53 -11.51 -1.39
CA ALA A 171 16.18 -11.19 -1.86
C ALA A 171 16.11 -9.95 -2.77
N ARG A 172 17.10 -9.05 -2.72
CA ARG A 172 17.07 -7.77 -3.46
C ARG A 172 17.10 -7.92 -4.99
N PRO A 173 17.75 -8.94 -5.59
CA PRO A 173 17.71 -9.17 -7.03
C PRO A 173 16.42 -9.83 -7.55
N GLU A 174 15.56 -10.38 -6.69
CA GLU A 174 14.35 -11.11 -7.13
C GLU A 174 13.34 -10.24 -7.89
N PRO A 175 13.03 -9.00 -7.46
CA PRO A 175 12.19 -8.09 -8.23
C PRO A 175 12.75 -7.82 -9.64
N LEU A 176 14.08 -7.68 -9.76
CA LEU A 176 14.73 -7.47 -11.05
C LEU A 176 14.64 -8.71 -11.95
N ARG A 177 14.79 -9.92 -11.38
CA ARG A 177 14.54 -11.16 -12.12
C ARG A 177 13.13 -11.17 -12.71
N GLY A 178 12.11 -10.75 -11.95
CA GLY A 178 10.75 -10.60 -12.45
C GLY A 178 10.63 -9.56 -13.58
N LYS A 179 11.40 -8.46 -13.51
CA LYS A 179 11.49 -7.47 -14.60
C LYS A 179 12.25 -7.99 -15.84
N LEU A 180 13.11 -9.00 -15.73
CA LEU A 180 13.75 -9.65 -16.88
C LEU A 180 12.90 -10.77 -17.49
N VAL A 181 12.17 -11.53 -16.67
CA VAL A 181 11.29 -12.62 -17.14
C VAL A 181 10.10 -12.08 -17.92
N ARG A 182 9.41 -11.04 -17.42
CA ARG A 182 8.23 -10.47 -18.09
C ARG A 182 8.44 -10.08 -19.57
N PRO A 183 9.54 -9.40 -19.95
CA PRO A 183 9.84 -9.14 -21.36
C PRO A 183 10.36 -10.39 -22.09
N ALA A 184 11.06 -11.30 -21.40
CA ALA A 184 11.52 -12.56 -22.00
C ALA A 184 10.37 -13.45 -22.48
N ASP A 185 9.32 -13.58 -21.66
CA ASP A 185 8.11 -14.33 -22.00
C ASP A 185 7.36 -13.73 -23.21
N ARG A 186 7.70 -12.50 -23.58
CA ARG A 186 7.16 -11.76 -24.71
C ARG A 186 8.11 -11.66 -25.90
N GLY A 187 9.23 -12.38 -25.86
CA GLY A 187 10.17 -12.49 -26.97
C GLY A 187 11.26 -11.42 -27.03
N TRP A 188 11.40 -10.57 -26.01
CA TRP A 188 12.42 -9.51 -25.98
C TRP A 188 13.84 -10.06 -25.78
N PRO A 189 14.36 -10.31 -24.55
CA PRO A 189 15.54 -11.14 -24.38
C PRO A 189 15.14 -12.62 -24.39
N ARG A 190 16.03 -13.47 -24.89
CA ARG A 190 15.89 -14.92 -24.73
C ARG A 190 16.35 -15.32 -23.33
N LYS A 191 15.48 -16.03 -22.60
CA LYS A 191 15.83 -16.69 -21.35
C LYS A 191 16.37 -18.09 -21.64
N LEU A 192 17.57 -18.38 -21.15
CA LEU A 192 18.22 -19.68 -21.29
C LEU A 192 17.75 -20.65 -20.18
N PRO A 193 17.89 -21.98 -20.36
CA PRO A 193 17.49 -22.98 -19.37
C PRO A 193 18.20 -22.83 -18.02
N ASP A 194 19.41 -22.29 -18.02
CA ASP A 194 20.22 -22.02 -16.82
C ASP A 194 19.80 -20.72 -16.09
N GLY A 195 18.79 -20.01 -16.59
CA GLY A 195 18.26 -18.79 -15.99
C GLY A 195 18.99 -17.50 -16.38
N ARG A 196 19.93 -17.55 -17.32
CA ARG A 196 20.58 -16.36 -17.90
C ARG A 196 19.73 -15.75 -19.01
N PHE A 197 19.97 -14.47 -19.30
CA PHE A 197 19.28 -13.69 -20.32
C PHE A 197 20.27 -13.23 -21.39
N THR A 198 19.88 -13.34 -22.65
CA THR A 198 20.65 -12.81 -23.79
C THR A 198 19.73 -12.03 -24.70
N THR A 199 20.19 -10.88 -25.19
CA THR A 199 19.50 -10.10 -26.22
C THR A 199 19.99 -10.45 -27.63
N ARG A 200 21.06 -11.25 -27.75
CA ARG A 200 21.54 -11.81 -29.02
C ARG A 200 20.67 -13.01 -29.38
N LEU A 201 20.08 -12.98 -30.58
CA LEU A 201 19.34 -14.10 -31.16
C LEU A 201 20.31 -15.17 -31.66
#